data_AF-A0A2J8G0H5-F1
#
_entry.id   AF-A0A2J8G0H5-F1
#
_cell.length_a   1.000
_cell.length_b   1.000
_cell.length_c   1.000
_cell.angle_alpha   90.00
_cell.angle_beta   90.00
_cell.angle_gamma   90.00
#
_symmetry.space_group_name_H-M   'P 1'
#
loop_
_entity.id
_entity.type
_entity.pdbx_description
1 polymer ?
#
loop_
_entity_poly.entity_id
_entity_poly.type
_entity_poly.pdbx_seq_one_letter_code
_entity_poly.pdbx_strand_id
1 'polypeptide(L)'
;MPMTGRSVSAVVLLVIGAGLALLAVLVHYEFMRVYGDVTDTAFEGLAWGLTAGPSGLALGLVGVVAVIGLVLSTRRWMRLTAVAIPVLMLVGMFAVTPSALGQKLEVQFGSTPQCVSEGSDEPMATADRESQRAFDSISHIGDFSGGGVSGVGGCERRFVLSGDVDVLRHYRAALPAAGWKVVEDDGRRLRAQRDGLAFEVMPCSEGGVVWAGSDDDLAHGIRMGCNQH
;
A
#
# COMPACT_ATOMS: atom_id res chain seq x y z
N MET A 1 -13.86 44.38 30.28
CA MET A 1 -14.91 43.40 30.61
C MET A 1 -14.23 42.16 31.19
N PRO A 2 -14.51 41.75 32.43
CA PRO A 2 -13.83 40.61 33.03
C PRO A 2 -14.27 39.34 32.29
N MET A 3 -13.33 38.57 31.74
CA MET A 3 -13.62 37.24 31.24
C MET A 3 -14.05 36.38 32.42
N THR A 4 -15.33 35.99 32.46
CA THR A 4 -15.83 35.01 33.43
C THR A 4 -15.07 33.69 33.28
N GLY A 5 -14.67 33.02 34.37
CA GLY A 5 -13.86 31.78 34.33
C GLY A 5 -14.34 30.72 33.33
N ARG A 6 -15.66 30.64 33.08
CA ARG A 6 -16.27 29.80 32.03
C ARG A 6 -15.73 30.04 30.61
N SER A 7 -15.49 31.28 30.21
CA SER A 7 -14.96 31.57 28.86
C SER A 7 -13.50 31.17 28.73
N VAL A 8 -12.71 31.31 29.80
CA VAL A 8 -11.31 30.87 29.82
C VAL A 8 -11.24 29.35 29.73
N SER A 9 -12.05 28.63 30.52
CA SER A 9 -12.14 27.17 30.44
C SER A 9 -12.59 26.66 29.07
N ALA A 10 -13.57 27.33 28.44
CA ALA A 10 -14.03 26.96 27.09
C ALA A 10 -12.93 27.14 26.04
N VAL A 11 -12.16 28.23 26.11
CA VAL A 11 -11.02 28.46 25.19
C VAL A 11 -9.94 27.41 25.39
N VAL A 12 -9.57 27.10 26.64
CA VAL A 12 -8.57 26.05 26.94
C VAL A 12 -9.02 24.70 26.39
N LEU A 13 -10.29 24.33 26.57
CA LEU A 13 -10.85 23.09 26.03
C LEU A 13 -10.82 23.05 24.49
N LEU A 14 -11.12 24.16 23.82
CA LEU A 14 -11.05 24.23 22.35
C LEU A 14 -9.62 24.07 21.84
N VAL A 15 -8.63 24.66 22.53
CA VAL A 15 -7.21 24.50 22.18
C VAL A 15 -6.76 23.04 22.37
N ILE A 16 -7.12 22.42 23.50
CA ILE A 16 -6.83 21.01 23.75
C ILE A 16 -7.50 20.12 22.69
N GLY A 17 -8.78 20.39 22.37
CA GLY A 17 -9.51 19.67 21.33
C GLY A 17 -8.87 19.78 19.94
N ALA A 18 -8.39 20.97 19.56
CA ALA A 18 -7.67 21.18 18.31
C ALA A 18 -6.33 20.41 18.28
N GLY A 19 -5.58 20.42 19.39
CA GLY A 19 -4.34 19.65 19.52
C GLY A 19 -4.57 18.13 19.40
N LEU A 20 -5.62 17.63 20.06
CA LEU A 20 -6.00 16.22 19.98
C LEU A 20 -6.46 15.83 18.57
N ALA A 21 -7.22 16.70 17.90
CA ALA A 21 -7.64 16.49 16.52
C ALA A 21 -6.43 16.38 15.57
N LEU A 22 -5.45 17.27 15.70
CA LEU A 22 -4.22 17.21 14.92
C LEU A 22 -3.44 15.91 15.19
N LEU A 23 -3.27 15.55 16.46
CA LEU A 23 -2.58 14.32 16.84
C LEU A 23 -3.29 13.08 16.28
N ALA A 24 -4.62 13.08 16.27
CA ALA A 24 -5.40 12.00 15.70
C ALA A 24 -5.21 11.86 14.18
N VAL A 25 -5.11 12.98 13.44
CA VAL A 25 -4.80 12.96 12.00
C VAL A 25 -3.41 12.37 11.76
N LEU A 26 -2.40 12.74 12.56
CA LEU A 26 -1.05 12.19 12.44
C LEU A 26 -0.98 10.69 12.77
N VAL A 27 -1.68 10.26 13.83
CA VAL A 27 -1.78 8.84 14.17
C VAL A 27 -2.50 8.05 13.07
N HIS A 28 -3.56 8.62 12.48
CA HIS A 28 -4.24 8.02 11.33
C HIS A 28 -3.30 7.87 10.13
N TYR A 29 -2.52 8.91 9.81
CA TYR A 29 -1.53 8.85 8.74
C TYR A 29 -0.55 7.70 8.93
N GLU A 30 0.10 7.60 10.09
CA GLU A 30 1.06 6.53 10.37
C GLU A 30 0.40 5.15 10.37
N PHE A 31 -0.82 5.04 10.91
CA PHE A 31 -1.57 3.79 10.88
C PHE A 31 -1.87 3.35 9.44
N MET A 32 -2.32 4.26 8.57
CA MET A 32 -2.59 3.94 7.17
C MET A 32 -1.29 3.66 6.39
N ARG A 33 -0.19 4.36 6.71
CA ARG A 33 1.13 4.13 6.10
C ARG A 33 1.68 2.73 6.40
N VAL A 34 1.41 2.20 7.59
CA VAL A 34 1.92 0.88 8.00
C VAL A 34 0.89 -0.23 7.71
N TYR A 35 -0.35 -0.06 8.17
CA TYR A 35 -1.38 -1.11 8.16
C TYR A 35 -2.48 -0.89 7.13
N GLY A 36 -2.53 0.27 6.46
CA GLY A 36 -3.60 0.60 5.53
C GLY A 36 -3.76 -0.45 4.42
N ASP A 37 -5.00 -0.83 4.16
CA ASP A 37 -5.36 -1.66 3.01
C ASP A 37 -5.27 -0.81 1.74
N VAL A 38 -4.63 -1.36 0.71
CA VAL A 38 -4.31 -0.69 -0.55
C VAL A 38 -5.31 -1.03 -1.66
N THR A 39 -6.32 -1.84 -1.34
CA THR A 39 -7.24 -2.38 -2.34
C THR A 39 -8.31 -1.40 -2.83
N ASP A 40 -8.52 -0.24 -2.20
CA ASP A 40 -9.67 0.63 -2.52
C ASP A 40 -9.47 2.16 -2.27
N THR A 41 -10.51 2.94 -2.61
CA THR A 41 -10.57 4.41 -2.62
C THR A 41 -10.25 5.08 -1.28
N ALA A 42 -9.88 6.37 -1.30
CA ALA A 42 -9.58 7.15 -0.09
C ALA A 42 -10.69 7.12 0.99
N PHE A 43 -11.95 7.00 0.58
CA PHE A 43 -13.09 6.91 1.48
C PHE A 43 -13.11 5.59 2.25
N GLU A 44 -12.78 4.48 1.58
CA GLU A 44 -12.72 3.16 2.19
C GLU A 44 -11.52 3.04 3.13
N GLY A 45 -10.37 3.60 2.75
CA GLY A 45 -9.22 3.73 3.65
C GLY A 45 -9.54 4.52 4.92
N LEU A 46 -10.31 5.61 4.81
CA LEU A 46 -10.79 6.36 5.97
C LEU A 46 -11.76 5.52 6.82
N ALA A 47 -12.74 4.88 6.19
CA ALA A 47 -13.72 4.05 6.89
C ALA A 47 -13.04 2.93 7.67
N TRP A 48 -12.07 2.25 7.04
CA TRP A 48 -11.28 1.20 7.67
C TRP A 48 -10.45 1.74 8.84
N GLY A 49 -9.75 2.86 8.65
CA GLY A 49 -9.01 3.50 9.74
C GLY A 49 -9.89 3.94 10.93
N LEU A 50 -11.16 4.27 10.68
CA LEU A 50 -12.14 4.60 11.72
C LEU A 50 -12.70 3.37 12.44
N THR A 51 -12.93 2.26 11.73
CA THR A 51 -13.55 1.05 12.33
C THR A 51 -12.55 0.07 12.92
N ALA A 52 -11.42 -0.13 12.25
CA ALA A 52 -10.38 -1.07 12.65
C ALA A 52 -9.17 -0.38 13.29
N GLY A 53 -8.97 0.91 13.01
CA GLY A 53 -7.82 1.67 13.49
C GLY A 53 -8.09 2.49 14.77
N PRO A 54 -7.02 3.10 15.32
CA PRO A 54 -7.10 3.97 16.50
C PRO A 54 -7.89 5.27 16.24
N SER A 55 -8.18 5.59 14.99
CA SER A 55 -8.82 6.85 14.59
C SER A 55 -10.25 6.97 15.10
N GLY A 56 -10.99 5.87 15.23
CA GLY A 56 -12.34 5.88 15.81
C GLY A 56 -12.34 6.28 17.30
N LEU A 57 -11.41 5.73 18.08
CA LEU A 57 -11.23 6.11 19.49
C LEU A 57 -10.81 7.57 19.63
N ALA A 58 -9.89 8.02 18.77
CA ALA A 58 -9.44 9.40 18.76
C ALA A 58 -10.58 10.38 18.41
N LEU A 59 -11.44 10.02 17.44
CA LEU A 59 -12.63 10.80 17.08
C LEU A 59 -13.61 10.86 18.25
N GLY A 60 -13.83 9.75 18.96
CA GLY A 60 -14.65 9.72 20.17
C GLY A 60 -14.13 10.68 21.24
N LEU A 61 -12.82 10.68 21.49
CA LEU A 61 -12.19 11.55 22.48
C LEU A 61 -12.32 13.04 22.12
N VAL A 62 -12.06 13.40 20.86
CA VAL A 62 -12.25 14.77 20.35
C VAL A 62 -13.72 15.18 20.41
N GLY A 63 -14.64 14.26 20.10
CA GLY A 63 -16.08 14.47 20.19
C GLY A 63 -16.53 14.82 21.62
N VAL A 64 -16.02 14.11 22.63
CA VAL A 64 -16.32 14.40 24.04
C VAL A 64 -15.86 15.81 24.42
N VAL A 65 -14.63 16.19 24.05
CA VAL A 65 -14.10 17.54 24.33
C VAL A 65 -14.92 18.62 23.64
N ALA A 66 -15.33 18.39 22.38
CA ALA A 66 -16.18 19.29 21.61
C ALA A 66 -17.56 19.49 22.28
N VAL A 67 -18.20 18.42 22.74
CA VAL A 67 -19.49 18.48 23.44
C VAL A 67 -19.37 19.28 24.74
N ILE A 68 -18.33 19.03 25.54
CA ILE A 68 -18.08 19.78 26.78
C ILE A 68 -17.89 21.27 26.48
N GLY A 69 -17.10 21.59 25.45
CA GLY A 69 -16.92 22.98 24.99
C GLY A 69 -18.22 23.64 24.54
N LEU A 70 -19.09 22.89 23.85
CA LEU A 70 -20.38 23.38 23.35
C LEU A 70 -21.38 23.66 24.48
N VAL A 71 -21.42 22.81 25.50
CA VAL A 71 -22.26 22.96 26.70
C VAL A 71 -21.79 24.14 27.55
N LEU A 72 -20.47 24.30 27.74
CA LEU A 72 -19.91 25.36 28.57
C LEU A 72 -19.93 26.73 27.89
N SER A 73 -19.98 26.78 26.56
CA SER A 73 -19.90 28.04 25.83
C SER A 73 -21.26 28.66 25.53
N THR A 74 -21.40 29.94 25.89
CA THR A 74 -22.57 30.78 25.59
C THR A 74 -22.41 31.58 24.30
N ARG A 75 -21.19 31.74 23.76
CA ARG A 75 -20.94 32.53 22.55
C ARG A 75 -21.05 31.65 21.31
N ARG A 76 -21.84 32.09 20.32
CA ARG A 76 -22.06 31.37 19.05
C ARG A 76 -20.77 30.98 18.33
N TRP A 77 -19.76 31.86 18.31
CA TRP A 77 -18.51 31.60 17.59
C TRP A 77 -17.67 30.47 18.22
N MET A 78 -17.73 30.32 19.54
CA MET A 78 -17.08 29.21 20.26
C MET A 78 -17.80 27.87 20.04
N ARG A 79 -19.13 27.89 19.90
CA ARG A 79 -19.90 26.69 19.54
C ARG A 79 -19.61 26.24 18.11
N LEU A 80 -19.48 27.19 17.18
CA LEU A 80 -19.09 26.90 15.80
C LEU A 80 -17.69 26.26 15.74
N THR A 81 -16.73 26.77 16.51
CA THR A 81 -15.38 26.15 16.59
C THR A 81 -15.42 24.77 17.21
N ALA A 82 -16.22 24.55 18.27
CA ALA A 82 -16.39 23.22 18.86
C ALA A 82 -16.89 22.18 17.86
N VAL A 83 -17.83 22.55 16.99
CA VAL A 83 -18.34 21.66 15.91
C VAL A 83 -17.34 21.54 14.76
N ALA A 84 -16.62 22.61 14.43
CA ALA A 84 -15.67 22.61 13.33
C ALA A 84 -14.47 21.69 13.59
N ILE A 85 -14.00 21.55 14.84
CA ILE A 85 -12.84 20.72 15.19
C ILE A 85 -12.98 19.26 14.72
N PRO A 86 -14.03 18.49 15.09
CA PRO A 86 -14.19 17.11 14.64
C PRO A 86 -14.44 17.00 13.13
N VAL A 87 -15.10 17.99 12.51
CA VAL A 87 -15.30 18.00 11.06
C VAL A 87 -13.97 18.19 10.34
N LEU A 88 -13.15 19.16 10.77
CA LEU A 88 -11.82 19.41 10.20
C LEU A 88 -10.87 18.23 10.43
N MET A 89 -11.00 17.52 11.56
CA MET A 89 -10.28 16.28 11.82
C MET A 89 -10.62 15.22 10.77
N LEU A 90 -11.89 14.98 10.48
CA LEU A 90 -12.33 14.01 9.46
C LEU A 90 -11.86 14.42 8.06
N VAL A 91 -11.96 15.71 7.71
CA VAL A 91 -11.44 16.24 6.44
C VAL A 91 -9.92 16.05 6.37
N GLY A 92 -9.21 16.30 7.47
CA GLY A 92 -7.77 16.09 7.57
C GLY A 92 -7.39 14.62 7.37
N MET A 93 -8.07 13.70 8.06
CA MET A 93 -7.87 12.25 7.88
C MET A 93 -8.08 11.85 6.43
N PHE A 94 -9.22 12.22 5.84
CA PHE A 94 -9.53 11.94 4.44
C PHE A 94 -8.45 12.47 3.47
N ALA A 95 -7.95 13.68 3.72
CA ALA A 95 -6.94 14.30 2.86
C ALA A 95 -5.56 13.61 2.96
N VAL A 96 -5.21 13.05 4.12
CA VAL A 96 -3.90 12.39 4.31
C VAL A 96 -3.92 10.91 3.96
N THR A 97 -5.09 10.26 3.91
CA THR A 97 -5.22 8.83 3.54
C THR A 97 -4.57 8.49 2.19
N PRO A 98 -4.82 9.23 1.08
CA PRO A 98 -4.19 8.94 -0.21
C PRO A 98 -2.66 9.04 -0.15
N SER A 99 -2.13 10.04 0.56
CA SER A 99 -0.68 10.24 0.69
C SER A 99 -0.04 9.13 1.53
N ALA A 100 -0.70 8.71 2.62
CA ALA A 100 -0.21 7.61 3.47
C ALA A 100 -0.16 6.29 2.70
N LEU A 101 -1.22 5.98 1.96
CA LEU A 101 -1.31 4.80 1.11
C LEU A 101 -0.31 4.89 -0.07
N GLY A 102 -0.16 6.06 -0.69
CA GLY A 102 0.83 6.32 -1.73
C GLY A 102 2.27 6.07 -1.26
N GLN A 103 2.61 6.51 -0.04
CA GLN A 103 3.93 6.26 0.53
C GLN A 103 4.14 4.77 0.87
N LYS A 104 3.09 4.07 1.32
CA LYS A 104 3.12 2.61 1.50
C LYS A 104 3.36 1.90 0.16
N LEU A 105 2.68 2.34 -0.91
CA LEU A 105 2.90 1.86 -2.28
C LEU A 105 4.34 2.12 -2.76
N GLU A 106 4.89 3.33 -2.59
CA GLU A 106 6.28 3.59 -3.01
C GLU A 106 7.29 2.66 -2.32
N VAL A 107 7.10 2.37 -1.03
CA VAL A 107 7.95 1.44 -0.29
C VAL A 107 7.70 -0.02 -0.71
N GLN A 108 6.46 -0.38 -1.06
CA GLN A 108 6.09 -1.73 -1.48
C GLN A 108 6.38 -2.04 -2.95
N PHE A 109 6.55 -1.03 -3.82
CA PHE A 109 6.64 -1.18 -5.29
C PHE A 109 7.99 -0.69 -5.84
N GLY A 110 8.96 -0.39 -4.96
CA GLY A 110 10.23 0.24 -5.33
C GLY A 110 11.30 -0.70 -5.91
N SER A 111 11.03 -2.00 -6.02
CA SER A 111 12.03 -2.96 -6.51
C SER A 111 11.55 -3.72 -7.74
N THR A 112 12.34 -3.67 -8.81
CA THR A 112 12.16 -4.51 -10.01
C THR A 112 12.95 -5.80 -9.80
N PRO A 113 12.40 -6.98 -10.14
CA PRO A 113 13.17 -8.22 -10.11
C PRO A 113 14.41 -8.11 -11.00
N GLN A 114 15.58 -8.42 -10.43
CA GLN A 114 16.87 -8.31 -11.11
C GLN A 114 17.40 -9.67 -11.54
N CYS A 115 17.33 -9.96 -12.84
CA CYS A 115 17.95 -11.13 -13.46
C CYS A 115 19.43 -10.96 -13.72
N VAL A 116 19.86 -9.71 -13.73
CA VAL A 116 21.21 -9.28 -14.09
C VAL A 116 21.85 -8.66 -12.86
N SER A 117 23.02 -9.16 -12.46
CA SER A 117 23.85 -8.50 -11.45
C SER A 117 24.72 -7.44 -12.13
N GLU A 118 24.53 -6.17 -11.79
CA GLU A 118 25.43 -5.11 -12.25
C GLU A 118 26.85 -5.35 -11.69
N GLY A 119 27.84 -5.48 -12.58
CA GLY A 119 29.26 -5.64 -12.20
C GLY A 119 29.84 -7.05 -12.29
N SER A 120 29.10 -8.05 -12.79
CA SER A 120 29.73 -9.32 -13.17
C SER A 120 30.35 -9.23 -14.57
N ASP A 121 31.63 -9.58 -14.68
CA ASP A 121 32.37 -9.66 -15.95
C ASP A 121 31.99 -10.91 -16.79
N GLU A 122 30.99 -11.68 -16.35
CA GLU A 122 30.55 -12.87 -17.06
C GLU A 122 29.68 -12.52 -18.26
N PRO A 123 29.91 -13.14 -19.44
CA PRO A 123 29.08 -12.90 -20.61
C PRO A 123 27.64 -13.31 -20.31
N MET A 124 26.79 -12.31 -20.10
CA MET A 124 25.37 -12.51 -19.79
C MET A 124 24.69 -13.33 -20.88
N ALA A 125 23.92 -14.34 -20.48
CA ALA A 125 23.09 -15.09 -21.41
C ALA A 125 22.00 -14.17 -22.00
N THR A 126 21.71 -14.33 -23.29
CA THR A 126 20.62 -13.59 -23.97
C THR A 126 19.29 -13.72 -23.23
N ALA A 127 19.03 -14.90 -22.67
CA ALA A 127 17.85 -15.19 -21.86
C ALA A 127 17.70 -14.27 -20.63
N ASP A 128 18.79 -13.91 -19.95
CA ASP A 128 18.73 -13.02 -18.78
C ASP A 128 18.32 -11.60 -19.18
N ARG A 129 18.80 -11.10 -20.33
CA ARG A 129 18.43 -9.77 -20.83
C ARG A 129 16.98 -9.72 -21.27
N GLU A 130 16.50 -10.77 -21.92
CA GLU A 130 15.10 -10.87 -22.35
C GLU A 130 14.16 -10.98 -21.15
N SER A 131 14.53 -11.78 -20.14
CA SER A 131 13.79 -11.88 -18.89
C SER A 131 13.79 -10.56 -18.13
N GLN A 132 14.91 -9.84 -18.08
CA GLN A 132 14.97 -8.51 -17.47
C GLN A 132 14.05 -7.52 -18.17
N ARG A 133 14.04 -7.48 -19.50
CA ARG A 133 13.11 -6.61 -20.26
C ARG A 133 11.64 -6.96 -20.02
N ALA A 134 11.33 -8.23 -19.79
CA ALA A 134 9.98 -8.63 -19.42
C ALA A 134 9.60 -8.05 -18.05
N PHE A 135 10.47 -8.19 -17.05
CA PHE A 135 10.28 -7.59 -15.72
C PHE A 135 10.18 -6.06 -15.78
N ASP A 136 11.09 -5.39 -16.47
CA ASP A 136 11.09 -3.91 -16.59
C ASP A 136 9.80 -3.37 -17.25
N SER A 137 9.09 -4.21 -18.01
CA SER A 137 7.85 -3.81 -18.68
C SER A 137 6.60 -3.86 -17.80
N ILE A 138 6.68 -4.43 -16.60
CA ILE A 138 5.55 -4.67 -15.71
C ILE A 138 5.81 -3.93 -14.39
N SER A 139 4.78 -3.29 -13.83
CA SER A 139 4.88 -2.79 -12.46
C SER A 139 4.84 -3.95 -11.48
N HIS A 140 5.81 -4.03 -10.59
CA HIS A 140 5.95 -5.11 -9.62
C HIS A 140 5.55 -4.70 -8.20
N ILE A 141 5.20 -5.70 -7.40
CA ILE A 141 4.91 -5.57 -5.97
C ILE A 141 5.89 -6.40 -5.15
N GLY A 142 6.18 -5.90 -3.95
CA GLY A 142 7.03 -6.55 -2.98
C GLY A 142 8.51 -6.20 -3.11
N ASP A 143 9.26 -6.71 -2.15
CA ASP A 143 10.71 -6.64 -2.10
C ASP A 143 11.31 -7.93 -2.68
N PHE A 144 12.08 -7.81 -3.76
CA PHE A 144 12.74 -8.95 -4.44
C PHE A 144 14.02 -9.42 -3.75
N SER A 145 14.06 -9.41 -2.42
CA SER A 145 15.17 -9.90 -1.59
C SER A 145 15.12 -11.41 -1.33
N GLY A 146 14.03 -12.09 -1.72
CA GLY A 146 13.81 -13.52 -1.50
C GLY A 146 14.70 -14.47 -2.31
N GLY A 147 15.63 -13.91 -3.11
CA GLY A 147 16.51 -14.66 -4.00
C GLY A 147 15.84 -15.09 -5.31
N GLY A 148 16.45 -16.03 -6.01
CA GLY A 148 15.94 -16.56 -7.26
C GLY A 148 16.99 -17.29 -8.06
N VAL A 149 16.57 -17.85 -9.19
CA VAL A 149 17.45 -18.59 -10.10
C VAL A 149 17.34 -18.01 -11.51
N SER A 150 18.49 -17.88 -12.16
CA SER A 150 18.57 -17.57 -13.59
C SER A 150 19.05 -18.82 -14.32
N GLY A 151 18.46 -19.12 -15.47
CA GLY A 151 18.79 -20.28 -16.27
C GLY A 151 18.54 -20.04 -17.76
N VAL A 152 18.87 -21.03 -18.57
CA VAL A 152 18.82 -20.92 -20.04
C VAL A 152 17.41 -20.56 -20.54
N GLY A 153 16.36 -21.00 -19.86
CA GLY A 153 14.97 -20.76 -20.25
C GLY A 153 14.34 -19.49 -19.67
N GLY A 154 15.02 -18.79 -18.75
CA GLY A 154 14.46 -17.60 -18.11
C GLY A 154 14.95 -17.38 -16.69
N CYS A 155 14.27 -16.47 -15.99
CA CYS A 155 14.66 -15.96 -14.70
C CYS A 155 13.49 -15.97 -13.73
N GLU A 156 13.68 -16.62 -12.60
CA GLU A 156 12.76 -16.65 -11.46
C GLU A 156 13.25 -15.69 -10.39
N ARG A 157 12.35 -14.89 -9.81
CA ARG A 157 12.63 -14.07 -8.64
C ARG A 157 11.52 -14.19 -7.61
N ARG A 158 11.92 -14.29 -6.35
CA ARG A 158 11.01 -14.33 -5.21
C ARG A 158 10.91 -12.95 -4.59
N PHE A 159 9.70 -12.58 -4.21
CA PHE A 159 9.44 -11.35 -3.49
C PHE A 159 8.72 -11.63 -2.17
N VAL A 160 8.98 -10.77 -1.21
CA VAL A 160 8.31 -10.73 0.08
C VAL A 160 7.35 -9.54 0.10
N LEU A 161 6.17 -9.72 0.68
CA LEU A 161 5.20 -8.66 0.86
C LEU A 161 5.13 -8.23 2.33
N SER A 162 5.12 -6.92 2.57
CA SER A 162 4.85 -6.34 3.89
C SER A 162 3.34 -6.12 4.07
N GLY A 163 2.58 -7.18 4.31
CA GLY A 163 1.14 -7.16 4.59
C GLY A 163 0.27 -7.91 3.59
N ASP A 164 -1.05 -7.80 3.75
CA ASP A 164 -2.04 -8.53 2.97
C ASP A 164 -2.33 -7.85 1.63
N VAL A 165 -1.48 -8.07 0.62
CA VAL A 165 -1.72 -7.64 -0.77
C VAL A 165 -2.14 -8.84 -1.61
N ASP A 166 -3.25 -8.72 -2.34
CA ASP A 166 -3.69 -9.73 -3.30
C ASP A 166 -2.78 -9.69 -4.54
N VAL A 167 -1.75 -10.55 -4.53
CA VAL A 167 -0.75 -10.67 -5.59
C VAL A 167 -1.37 -10.85 -6.97
N LEU A 168 -2.32 -11.78 -7.07
CA LEU A 168 -2.90 -12.14 -8.37
C LEU A 168 -3.75 -10.98 -8.89
N ARG A 169 -4.48 -10.26 -8.03
CA ARG A 169 -5.23 -9.07 -8.43
C ARG A 169 -4.34 -7.99 -9.01
N HIS A 170 -3.18 -7.73 -8.40
CA HIS A 170 -2.21 -6.77 -8.93
C HIS A 170 -1.76 -7.15 -10.36
N TYR A 171 -1.25 -8.37 -10.54
CA TYR A 171 -0.73 -8.79 -11.84
C TYR A 171 -1.81 -8.97 -12.91
N ARG A 172 -3.05 -9.31 -12.53
CA ARG A 172 -4.21 -9.29 -13.46
C ARG A 172 -4.46 -7.91 -14.06
N ALA A 173 -4.18 -6.83 -13.32
CA ALA A 173 -4.29 -5.47 -13.83
C ALA A 173 -3.02 -5.02 -14.55
N ALA A 174 -1.85 -5.32 -13.98
CA ALA A 174 -0.55 -4.84 -14.51
C ALA A 174 -0.18 -5.48 -15.85
N LEU A 175 -0.45 -6.78 -16.04
CA LEU A 175 -0.06 -7.50 -17.26
C LEU A 175 -0.78 -6.96 -18.52
N PRO A 176 -2.12 -6.85 -18.57
CA PRO A 176 -2.80 -6.25 -19.71
C PRO A 176 -2.42 -4.79 -19.95
N ALA A 177 -2.20 -4.00 -18.88
CA ALA A 177 -1.77 -2.61 -19.00
C ALA A 177 -0.40 -2.48 -19.68
N ALA A 178 0.48 -3.47 -19.48
CA ALA A 178 1.78 -3.59 -20.14
C ALA A 178 1.71 -4.32 -21.50
N GLY A 179 0.52 -4.62 -22.03
CA GLY A 179 0.34 -5.28 -23.32
C GLY A 179 0.57 -6.80 -23.31
N TRP A 180 0.63 -7.43 -22.13
CA TRP A 180 0.70 -8.88 -22.01
C TRP A 180 -0.69 -9.52 -22.09
N LYS A 181 -0.79 -10.64 -22.81
CA LYS A 181 -2.03 -11.41 -22.91
C LYS A 181 -2.06 -12.49 -21.85
N VAL A 182 -3.00 -12.41 -20.91
CA VAL A 182 -3.23 -13.48 -19.92
C VAL A 182 -3.76 -14.72 -20.65
N VAL A 183 -3.10 -15.86 -20.43
CA VAL A 183 -3.43 -17.15 -21.07
C VAL A 183 -3.87 -18.21 -20.05
N GLU A 184 -3.53 -18.05 -18.77
CA GLU A 184 -3.92 -18.95 -17.68
C GLU A 184 -4.17 -18.12 -16.42
N ASP A 185 -5.29 -18.36 -15.75
CA ASP A 185 -5.63 -17.79 -14.44
C ASP A 185 -6.54 -18.80 -13.71
N ASP A 186 -5.99 -19.52 -12.75
CA ASP A 186 -6.71 -20.56 -11.99
C ASP A 186 -6.98 -20.14 -10.53
N GLY A 187 -6.69 -18.88 -10.18
CA GLY A 187 -6.78 -18.36 -8.82
C GLY A 187 -5.63 -18.74 -7.89
N ARG A 188 -4.66 -19.54 -8.34
CA ARG A 188 -3.41 -19.89 -7.64
C ARG A 188 -2.16 -19.61 -8.46
N ARG A 189 -2.33 -19.31 -9.73
CA ARG A 189 -1.29 -19.08 -10.72
C ARG A 189 -1.87 -18.16 -11.78
N LEU A 190 -1.04 -17.26 -12.28
CA LEU A 190 -1.36 -16.38 -13.40
C LEU A 190 -0.24 -16.47 -14.42
N ARG A 191 -0.59 -16.74 -15.68
CA ARG A 191 0.37 -16.77 -16.80
C ARG A 191 -0.08 -15.82 -17.90
N ALA A 192 0.88 -15.10 -18.46
CA ALA A 192 0.68 -14.25 -19.61
C ALA A 192 1.80 -14.41 -20.64
N GLN A 193 1.53 -14.00 -21.87
CA GLN A 193 2.47 -14.08 -23.00
C GLN A 193 2.53 -12.76 -23.76
N ARG A 194 3.70 -12.45 -24.31
CA ARG A 194 3.94 -11.31 -25.20
C ARG A 194 5.17 -11.56 -26.07
N ASP A 195 5.02 -11.46 -27.39
CA ASP A 195 6.13 -11.53 -28.36
C ASP A 195 7.06 -12.74 -28.21
N GLY A 196 6.51 -13.94 -27.96
CA GLY A 196 7.28 -15.17 -27.74
C GLY A 196 7.87 -15.33 -26.34
N LEU A 197 7.65 -14.36 -25.46
CA LEU A 197 7.97 -14.44 -24.04
C LEU A 197 6.75 -14.87 -23.22
N ALA A 198 7.03 -15.50 -22.10
CA ALA A 198 6.06 -15.86 -21.09
C ALA A 198 6.42 -15.21 -19.75
N PHE A 199 5.38 -14.88 -19.00
CA PHE A 199 5.46 -14.33 -17.66
C PHE A 199 4.50 -15.11 -16.77
N GLU A 200 4.96 -15.45 -15.58
CA GLU A 200 4.18 -16.25 -14.65
C GLU A 200 4.31 -15.74 -13.21
N VAL A 201 3.20 -15.83 -12.47
CA VAL A 201 3.10 -15.40 -11.08
C VAL A 201 2.46 -16.50 -10.25
N MET A 202 3.06 -16.78 -9.11
CA MET A 202 2.53 -17.69 -8.10
C MET A 202 2.60 -17.03 -6.71
N PRO A 203 1.46 -16.78 -6.03
CA PRO A 203 1.45 -16.30 -4.66
C PRO A 203 1.96 -17.38 -3.70
N CYS A 204 2.70 -16.96 -2.68
CA CYS A 204 3.22 -17.79 -1.59
C CYS A 204 2.80 -17.18 -0.24
N SER A 205 3.01 -17.90 0.87
CA SER A 205 2.53 -17.48 2.21
C SER A 205 3.07 -16.13 2.70
N GLU A 206 4.27 -15.71 2.25
CA GLU A 206 4.91 -14.45 2.66
C GLU A 206 5.12 -13.48 1.47
N GLY A 207 4.49 -13.75 0.32
CA GLY A 207 4.70 -12.95 -0.89
C GLY A 207 4.40 -13.75 -2.14
N GLY A 208 5.41 -13.99 -2.97
CA GLY A 208 5.25 -14.80 -4.17
C GLY A 208 6.52 -15.00 -4.97
N VAL A 209 6.35 -15.68 -6.09
CA VAL A 209 7.38 -15.92 -7.08
C VAL A 209 6.88 -15.40 -8.42
N VAL A 210 7.75 -14.68 -9.13
CA VAL A 210 7.56 -14.33 -10.53
C VAL A 210 8.62 -14.99 -11.37
N TRP A 211 8.24 -15.39 -12.58
CA TRP A 211 9.17 -15.90 -13.58
C TRP A 211 8.90 -15.22 -14.92
N ALA A 212 9.97 -14.94 -15.65
CA ALA A 212 9.91 -14.47 -17.02
C ALA A 212 10.94 -15.19 -17.87
N GLY A 213 10.60 -15.50 -19.12
CA GLY A 213 11.49 -16.22 -20.03
C GLY A 213 10.85 -16.50 -21.38
N SER A 214 11.50 -17.35 -22.16
CA SER A 214 10.97 -17.81 -23.46
C SER A 214 9.75 -18.72 -23.26
N ASP A 215 8.70 -18.53 -24.05
CA ASP A 215 7.49 -19.36 -23.98
C ASP A 215 7.76 -20.82 -24.38
N ASP A 216 8.77 -21.05 -25.22
CA ASP A 216 9.18 -22.37 -25.71
C ASP A 216 9.94 -23.19 -24.63
N ASP A 217 10.66 -22.50 -23.73
CA ASP A 217 11.52 -23.14 -22.71
C ASP A 217 10.77 -23.51 -21.42
N LEU A 218 9.52 -23.07 -21.29
CA LEU A 218 8.62 -23.47 -20.20
C LEU A 218 8.39 -24.99 -20.11
N ALA A 219 8.64 -25.71 -21.22
CA ALA A 219 8.57 -27.17 -21.26
C ALA A 219 9.75 -27.87 -20.54
N HIS A 220 10.87 -27.19 -20.25
CA HIS A 220 12.13 -27.86 -19.88
C HIS A 220 12.92 -27.30 -18.67
N GLY A 221 12.55 -26.17 -18.05
CA GLY A 221 13.53 -25.44 -17.23
C GLY A 221 13.29 -25.33 -15.74
N ILE A 222 12.34 -24.47 -15.34
CA ILE A 222 12.32 -23.90 -13.99
C ILE A 222 10.96 -24.19 -13.36
N ARG A 223 10.95 -25.09 -12.38
CA ARG A 223 9.76 -25.31 -11.54
C ARG A 223 9.68 -24.15 -10.55
N MET A 224 8.85 -23.16 -10.84
CA MET A 224 8.47 -22.18 -9.84
C MET A 224 7.95 -22.88 -8.59
N GLY A 225 8.45 -22.46 -7.43
CA GLY A 225 8.09 -23.12 -6.18
C GLY A 225 8.34 -22.25 -4.96
N CYS A 226 7.35 -22.23 -4.07
CA CYS A 226 7.46 -21.56 -2.77
C CYS A 226 8.42 -22.29 -1.79
N ASN A 227 8.90 -23.50 -2.12
CA ASN A 227 9.65 -24.38 -1.21
C ASN A 227 11.12 -24.66 -1.62
N GLN A 228 11.67 -23.95 -2.60
CA GLN A 228 13.09 -24.14 -2.94
C GLN A 228 13.96 -23.30 -1.98
N HIS A 229 14.80 -24.00 -1.22
CA HIS A 229 15.74 -23.51 -0.21
C HIS A 229 17.15 -23.37 -0.78
#